data_AF-A0A8T7I4R6-F1
#
_entry.id   AF-A0A8T7I4R6-F1
#
_cell.length_a   1.000
_cell.length_b   1.000
_cell.length_c   1.000
_cell.angle_alpha   90.00
_cell.angle_beta   90.00
_cell.angle_gamma   90.00
#
_symmetry.space_group_name_H-M   'P 1'
#
loop_
_entity.id
_entity.type
_entity.pdbx_description
1 polymer ?
#
loop_
_entity_poly.entity_id
_entity_poly.type
_entity_poly.pdbx_seq_one_letter_code
_entity_poly.pdbx_strand_id
1 'polypeptide(L)'
;MEILVLLVGWFAYASVFIGFIKSYLTVNKIWSRKHDKNVAESISVYAALLGLVSALPFFIKYLIIDQDYASALQTGVGLLVGSFFLMVGIGFWTKQKKGQGSFWRKLLNAIKKENNEATDLLKALVKPKHVERISKIFTQLVLIDGKIDQKERDLLSTFHKLWKLDVNIDEIQSESSGVSFIQLRDSVVDYLDYAPPIEQATEVKDLLETIANVDDHFSEDEQFILKEIYGVFDDYLNGDDDLPKYEVLIAPQNQDQQDMIEHLVKALTKLTDKGGVCYKVGEYYSLDYAQMICKKYRSMNIFTAIEQVSH
;
A
#
# COMPACT_ATOMS: atom_id res chain seq x y z
N MET A 1 -21.63 11.51 54.21
CA MET A 1 -21.14 10.73 53.06
C MET A 1 -21.81 11.14 51.76
N GLU A 2 -23.14 11.23 51.69
CA GLU A 2 -23.86 11.57 50.44
C GLU A 2 -23.46 12.90 49.80
N ILE A 3 -23.29 13.97 50.58
CA ILE A 3 -22.83 15.28 50.07
C ILE A 3 -21.45 15.19 49.42
N LEU A 4 -20.57 14.34 49.96
CA LEU A 4 -19.20 14.16 49.46
C LEU A 4 -19.21 13.38 48.14
N VAL A 5 -20.04 12.35 48.02
CA VAL A 5 -20.26 11.61 46.76
C VAL A 5 -20.83 12.53 45.68
N LEU A 6 -21.79 13.39 46.04
CA LEU A 6 -22.43 14.32 45.11
C LEU A 6 -21.46 15.41 44.63
N LEU A 7 -20.61 15.93 45.53
CA LEU A 7 -19.53 16.87 45.19
C LEU A 7 -18.49 16.23 44.27
N VAL A 8 -18.02 15.02 44.58
CA VAL A 8 -17.05 14.28 43.75
C VAL A 8 -17.61 14.01 42.36
N GLY A 9 -18.89 13.65 42.25
CA GLY A 9 -19.58 13.49 40.97
C GLY A 9 -19.58 14.78 40.14
N TRP A 10 -19.91 15.92 40.75
CA TRP A 10 -19.84 17.23 40.09
C TRP A 10 -18.43 17.59 39.63
N PHE A 11 -17.42 17.33 40.47
CA PHE A 11 -16.02 17.54 40.09
C PHE A 11 -15.60 16.66 38.93
N ALA A 12 -16.08 15.41 38.85
CA ALA A 12 -15.81 14.53 37.72
C ALA A 12 -16.36 15.12 36.40
N TYR A 13 -17.64 15.53 36.37
CA TYR A 13 -18.23 16.17 35.19
C TYR A 13 -17.56 17.49 34.81
N ALA A 14 -17.23 18.32 35.81
CA ALA A 14 -16.48 19.55 35.58
C ALA A 14 -15.09 19.27 35.00
N SER A 15 -14.41 18.22 35.45
CA SER A 15 -13.10 17.83 34.92
C SER A 15 -13.16 17.38 33.46
N VAL A 16 -14.21 16.66 33.07
CA VAL A 16 -14.46 16.26 31.67
C VAL A 16 -14.66 17.52 30.82
N PHE A 17 -15.51 18.45 31.25
CA PHE A 17 -15.77 19.70 30.54
C PHE A 17 -14.51 20.58 30.39
N ILE A 18 -13.72 20.71 31.46
CA ILE A 18 -12.43 21.40 31.42
C ILE A 18 -11.47 20.68 30.46
N GLY A 19 -11.48 19.34 30.45
CA GLY A 19 -10.72 18.52 29.51
C GLY A 19 -11.06 18.83 28.05
N PHE A 20 -12.35 18.96 27.71
CA PHE A 20 -12.78 19.38 26.38
C PHE A 20 -12.27 20.76 25.98
N ILE A 21 -12.42 21.75 26.87
CA ILE A 21 -11.92 23.11 26.61
C ILE A 21 -10.42 23.09 26.37
N LYS A 22 -9.67 22.38 27.21
CA LYS A 22 -8.22 22.23 27.07
C LYS A 22 -7.86 21.59 25.73
N SER A 23 -8.52 20.50 25.34
CA SER A 23 -8.33 19.82 24.06
C SER A 23 -8.59 20.77 22.88
N TYR A 24 -9.72 21.48 22.92
CA TYR A 24 -10.07 22.47 21.89
C TYR A 24 -9.01 23.57 21.76
N LEU A 25 -8.62 24.21 22.87
CA LEU A 25 -7.62 25.27 22.86
C LEU A 25 -6.26 24.77 22.35
N THR A 26 -5.90 23.54 22.69
CA THR A 26 -4.65 22.92 22.28
C THR A 26 -4.63 22.67 20.76
N VAL A 27 -5.70 22.10 20.22
CA VAL A 27 -5.86 21.90 18.77
C VAL A 27 -5.90 23.25 18.04
N ASN A 28 -6.72 24.19 18.51
CA ASN A 28 -6.90 25.49 17.89
C ASN A 28 -5.58 26.29 17.80
N LYS A 29 -4.72 26.20 18.83
CA LYS A 29 -3.40 26.85 18.83
C LYS A 29 -2.51 26.36 17.69
N ILE A 30 -2.58 25.08 17.36
CA ILE A 30 -1.77 24.46 16.29
C ILE A 30 -2.46 24.56 14.94
N TRP A 31 -3.79 24.60 14.90
CA TRP A 31 -4.60 24.61 13.68
C TRP A 31 -4.23 25.72 12.68
N SER A 32 -3.97 26.94 13.18
CA SER A 32 -3.56 28.08 12.34
C SER A 32 -2.14 27.93 11.79
N ARG A 33 -1.29 27.14 12.47
CA ARG A 33 0.14 26.98 12.18
C ARG A 33 0.51 25.60 11.62
N LYS A 34 -0.46 24.72 11.40
CA LYS A 34 -0.25 23.33 10.91
C LYS A 34 0.47 23.23 9.55
N HIS A 35 0.52 24.33 8.81
CA HIS A 35 1.20 24.40 7.51
C HIS A 35 2.70 24.74 7.63
N ASP A 36 3.18 25.13 8.82
CA ASP A 36 4.57 25.48 9.08
C ASP A 36 5.39 24.21 9.36
N LYS A 37 6.47 24.03 8.59
CA LYS A 37 7.38 22.90 8.72
C LYS A 37 8.02 22.83 10.10
N ASN A 38 8.38 23.96 10.70
CA ASN A 38 8.99 23.99 12.03
C ASN A 38 8.02 23.51 13.12
N VAL A 39 6.71 23.72 12.90
CA VAL A 39 5.66 23.24 13.82
C VAL A 39 5.48 21.74 13.67
N ALA A 40 5.42 21.23 12.43
CA ALA A 40 5.37 19.79 12.19
C ALA A 40 6.56 19.06 12.82
N GLU A 41 7.78 19.56 12.60
CA GLU A 41 9.00 18.96 13.15
C GLU A 41 9.14 19.08 14.68
N SER A 42 8.37 19.96 15.33
CA SER A 42 8.36 20.11 16.79
C SER A 42 7.44 19.12 17.52
N ILE A 43 6.58 18.42 16.78
CA ILE A 43 5.64 17.45 17.35
C ILE A 43 6.28 16.07 17.27
N SER A 44 6.39 15.40 18.42
CA SER A 44 6.83 14.00 18.48
C SER A 44 5.74 13.10 17.89
N VAL A 45 6.02 12.55 16.70
CA VAL A 45 5.13 11.60 16.03
C VAL A 45 5.07 10.31 16.83
N TYR A 46 6.19 9.89 17.41
CA TYR A 46 6.26 8.74 18.31
C TYR A 46 5.36 8.86 19.53
N ALA A 47 5.42 9.99 20.26
CA ALA A 47 4.59 10.19 21.45
C ALA A 47 3.09 10.21 21.10
N ALA A 48 2.73 10.80 19.97
CA ALA A 48 1.36 10.78 19.48
C ALA A 48 0.89 9.35 19.15
N LEU A 49 1.72 8.57 18.47
CA LEU A 49 1.41 7.20 18.08
C LEU A 49 1.28 6.26 19.28
N LEU A 50 2.19 6.34 20.26
CA LEU A 50 2.07 5.60 21.52
C LEU A 50 0.83 5.99 22.32
N GLY A 51 0.51 7.29 22.35
CA GLY A 51 -0.71 7.79 22.98
C GLY A 51 -1.96 7.16 22.36
N LEU A 52 -2.01 7.04 21.03
CA LEU A 52 -3.13 6.40 20.33
C LEU A 52 -3.23 4.91 20.59
N VAL A 53 -2.10 4.19 20.45
CA VAL A 53 -2.04 2.73 20.66
C VAL A 53 -2.42 2.36 22.09
N SER A 54 -1.99 3.14 23.08
CA SER A 54 -2.33 2.91 24.48
C SER A 54 -3.79 3.27 24.80
N ALA A 55 -4.33 4.35 24.22
CA ALA A 55 -5.68 4.82 24.52
C ALA A 55 -6.80 4.01 23.81
N LEU A 56 -6.51 3.40 22.65
CA LEU A 56 -7.48 2.60 21.88
C LEU A 56 -8.09 1.45 22.69
N PRO A 57 -7.31 0.58 23.35
CA PRO A 57 -7.86 -0.49 24.19
C PRO A 57 -8.75 0.03 25.33
N PHE A 58 -8.38 1.15 25.96
CA PHE A 58 -9.19 1.75 27.02
C PHE A 58 -10.49 2.34 26.48
N PHE A 59 -10.46 2.98 25.31
CA PHE A 59 -11.67 3.47 24.67
C PHE A 59 -12.65 2.33 24.39
N ILE A 60 -12.17 1.23 23.80
CA ILE A 60 -12.97 0.02 23.53
C ILE A 60 -13.51 -0.55 24.85
N LYS A 61 -12.67 -0.66 25.88
CA LYS A 61 -13.07 -1.15 27.20
C LYS A 61 -14.19 -0.28 27.80
N TYR A 62 -14.01 1.05 27.85
CA TYR A 62 -15.00 1.94 28.46
C TYR A 62 -16.31 2.01 27.67
N LEU A 63 -16.23 1.99 26.34
CA LEU A 63 -17.39 2.07 25.46
C LEU A 63 -18.22 0.78 25.47
N ILE A 64 -17.56 -0.37 25.37
CA ILE A 64 -18.22 -1.66 25.11
C ILE A 64 -18.38 -2.49 26.39
N ILE A 65 -17.35 -2.54 27.23
CA ILE A 65 -17.30 -3.45 28.39
C ILE A 65 -17.89 -2.76 29.63
N ASP A 66 -17.32 -1.62 30.01
CA ASP A 66 -17.66 -0.95 31.27
C ASP A 66 -18.93 -0.07 31.15
N GLN A 67 -19.37 0.21 29.90
CA GLN A 67 -20.47 1.14 29.58
C GLN A 67 -20.35 2.51 30.28
N ASP A 68 -19.13 2.91 30.60
CA ASP A 68 -18.82 4.22 31.17
C ASP A 68 -18.65 5.23 30.03
N TYR A 69 -19.78 5.79 29.60
CA TYR A 69 -19.82 6.74 28.50
C TYR A 69 -19.04 8.02 28.81
N ALA A 70 -18.89 8.43 30.07
CA ALA A 70 -18.14 9.64 30.42
C ALA A 70 -16.64 9.42 30.17
N SER A 71 -16.10 8.30 30.66
CA SER A 71 -14.71 7.92 30.43
C SER A 71 -14.44 7.56 28.97
N ALA A 72 -15.37 6.89 28.28
CA ALA A 72 -15.27 6.60 26.86
C ALA A 72 -15.21 7.89 26.04
N LEU A 73 -16.09 8.85 26.31
CA LEU A 73 -16.14 10.13 25.63
C LEU A 73 -14.86 10.96 25.88
N GLN A 74 -14.36 11.02 27.12
CA GLN A 74 -13.10 11.66 27.44
C GLN A 74 -11.91 11.00 26.71
N THR A 75 -11.85 9.67 26.70
CA THR A 75 -10.79 8.91 26.01
C THR A 75 -10.88 9.08 24.50
N GLY A 76 -12.09 9.09 23.93
CA GLY A 76 -12.33 9.31 22.50
C GLY A 76 -11.89 10.70 22.03
N VAL A 77 -12.13 11.73 22.85
CA VAL A 77 -11.59 13.09 22.58
C VAL A 77 -10.06 13.06 22.60
N GLY A 78 -9.46 12.34 23.54
CA GLY A 78 -8.02 12.12 23.58
C GLY A 78 -7.48 11.47 22.30
N LEU A 79 -8.18 10.45 21.78
CA LEU A 79 -7.85 9.81 20.50
C LEU A 79 -7.94 10.77 19.31
N LEU A 80 -8.99 11.60 19.25
CA LEU A 80 -9.14 12.60 18.18
C LEU A 80 -8.03 13.64 18.22
N VAL A 81 -7.70 14.14 19.42
CA VAL A 81 -6.59 15.09 19.61
C VAL A 81 -5.26 14.44 19.24
N GLY A 82 -4.99 13.22 19.72
CA GLY A 82 -3.77 12.46 19.39
C GLY A 82 -3.63 12.25 17.89
N SER A 83 -4.72 11.92 17.20
CA SER A 83 -4.76 11.72 15.74
C SER A 83 -4.47 13.02 15.00
N PHE A 84 -5.03 14.14 15.47
CA PHE A 84 -4.72 15.46 14.93
C PHE A 84 -3.23 15.79 15.07
N PHE A 85 -2.65 15.60 16.25
CA PHE A 85 -1.22 15.86 16.49
C PHE A 85 -0.32 14.95 15.66
N LEU A 86 -0.69 13.67 15.52
CA LEU A 86 -0.01 12.73 14.64
C LEU A 86 0.02 13.26 13.19
N MET A 87 -1.13 13.66 12.64
CA MET A 87 -1.21 14.21 11.28
C MET A 87 -0.39 15.50 11.11
N VAL A 88 -0.37 16.38 12.12
CA VAL A 88 0.46 17.60 12.05
C VAL A 88 1.95 17.25 12.13
N GLY A 89 2.36 16.36 13.04
CA GLY A 89 3.77 15.96 13.20
C GLY A 89 4.33 15.27 11.95
N ILE A 90 3.49 14.53 11.25
CA ILE A 90 3.79 13.90 9.95
C ILE A 90 3.90 14.95 8.82
N GLY A 91 3.49 16.19 9.04
CA GLY A 91 3.51 17.23 8.00
C GLY A 91 2.42 17.02 6.95
N PHE A 92 1.24 16.53 7.36
CA PHE A 92 0.12 16.33 6.45
C PHE A 92 -0.26 17.62 5.69
N TRP A 93 -0.24 18.77 6.36
CA TRP A 93 -0.68 20.08 5.83
C TRP A 93 0.44 21.01 5.31
N THR A 94 1.71 20.63 5.34
CA THR A 94 2.82 21.51 4.90
C THR A 94 2.89 21.63 3.36
N LYS A 95 3.24 22.81 2.83
CA LYS A 95 3.32 23.06 1.36
C LYS A 95 4.28 22.08 0.68
N GLN A 96 3.76 21.38 -0.34
CA GLN A 96 4.43 20.30 -1.07
C GLN A 96 5.43 20.80 -2.13
N LYS A 97 6.46 20.00 -2.40
CA LYS A 97 7.02 19.85 -3.76
C LYS A 97 6.19 18.76 -4.47
N LYS A 98 5.87 18.93 -5.77
CA LYS A 98 5.14 17.92 -6.58
C LYS A 98 5.77 16.53 -6.34
N GLY A 99 4.97 15.54 -5.91
CA GLY A 99 5.40 14.15 -5.68
C GLY A 99 5.42 13.63 -4.23
N GLN A 100 5.10 14.43 -3.20
CA GLN A 100 5.07 13.97 -1.79
C GLN A 100 3.65 13.56 -1.30
N GLY A 101 3.06 12.56 -1.96
CA GLY A 101 1.63 12.21 -1.85
C GLY A 101 1.17 11.37 -0.65
N SER A 102 1.95 10.40 -0.14
CA SER A 102 1.37 9.39 0.78
C SER A 102 1.61 9.63 2.28
N PHE A 103 0.56 9.40 3.08
CA PHE A 103 0.54 9.45 4.55
C PHE A 103 1.63 8.55 5.18
N TRP A 104 1.81 7.35 4.64
CA TRP A 104 2.77 6.36 5.14
C TRP A 104 4.22 6.77 4.90
N ARG A 105 4.54 7.33 3.73
CA ARG A 105 5.89 7.88 3.46
C ARG A 105 6.25 8.98 4.46
N LYS A 106 5.28 9.85 4.79
CA LYS A 106 5.48 10.91 5.78
C LYS A 106 5.61 10.37 7.20
N LEU A 107 4.81 9.37 7.56
CA LEU A 107 4.89 8.69 8.86
C LEU A 107 6.25 8.01 9.03
N LEU A 108 6.67 7.23 8.04
CA LEU A 108 7.98 6.54 8.03
C LEU A 108 9.14 7.54 8.07
N ASN A 109 9.07 8.62 7.31
CA ASN A 109 10.10 9.66 7.33
C ASN A 109 10.17 10.39 8.67
N ALA A 110 9.02 10.68 9.29
CA ALA A 110 8.98 11.32 10.60
C ALA A 110 9.53 10.39 11.70
N ILE A 111 9.19 9.09 11.64
CA ILE A 111 9.68 8.08 12.58
C ILE A 111 11.19 7.81 12.37
N LYS A 112 11.66 7.72 11.12
CA LYS A 112 13.09 7.56 10.79
C LYS A 112 13.94 8.73 11.30
N LYS A 113 13.35 9.92 11.37
CA LYS A 113 13.97 11.12 11.93
C LYS A 113 14.07 11.08 13.47
N GLU A 114 13.33 10.17 14.12
CA GLU A 114 13.14 10.05 15.57
C GLU A 114 13.83 8.78 16.14
N ASN A 115 15.11 8.51 15.76
CA ASN A 115 16.07 7.52 16.31
C ASN A 115 15.66 6.02 16.44
N ASN A 116 16.67 5.15 16.61
CA ASN A 116 16.61 3.67 16.43
C ASN A 116 15.58 2.88 17.27
N GLU A 117 15.09 3.38 18.41
CA GLU A 117 14.17 2.66 19.31
C GLU A 117 12.74 2.55 18.74
N ALA A 118 12.33 3.48 17.88
CA ALA A 118 10.98 3.52 17.30
C ALA A 118 10.71 2.37 16.31
N THR A 119 11.76 1.80 15.73
CA THR A 119 11.68 0.65 14.81
C THR A 119 11.22 -0.62 15.52
N ASP A 120 11.52 -0.76 16.82
CA ASP A 120 11.22 -1.99 17.57
C ASP A 120 9.74 -2.10 17.98
N LEU A 121 9.02 -0.98 18.05
CA LEU A 121 7.59 -0.98 18.38
C LEU A 121 6.69 -1.00 17.14
N LEU A 122 7.16 -0.49 16.00
CA LEU A 122 6.49 -0.70 14.70
C LEU A 122 6.37 -2.20 14.35
N LYS A 123 7.33 -3.02 14.81
CA LYS A 123 7.30 -4.50 14.69
C LYS A 123 6.09 -5.15 15.34
N ALA A 124 5.47 -4.51 16.33
CA ALA A 124 4.36 -5.08 17.08
C ALA A 124 2.99 -4.85 16.42
N LEU A 125 2.89 -3.96 15.42
CA LEU A 125 1.60 -3.41 14.98
C LEU A 125 1.11 -3.85 13.60
N VAL A 126 1.94 -4.43 12.71
CA VAL A 126 1.45 -4.85 11.38
C VAL A 126 2.15 -6.13 10.90
N LYS A 127 1.52 -7.28 11.11
CA LYS A 127 1.83 -8.50 10.34
C LYS A 127 0.66 -8.74 9.37
N PRO A 128 0.78 -8.37 8.09
CA PRO A 128 -0.29 -8.61 7.13
C PRO A 128 -0.52 -10.12 6.94
N LYS A 129 -1.71 -10.52 6.49
CA LYS A 129 -1.93 -11.91 6.08
C LYS A 129 -1.12 -12.15 4.79
N HIS A 130 -0.48 -13.33 4.67
CA HIS A 130 0.33 -13.69 3.49
C HIS A 130 1.57 -12.82 3.24
N VAL A 131 2.27 -12.41 4.31
CA VAL A 131 3.50 -11.60 4.26
C VAL A 131 4.52 -12.10 3.23
N GLU A 132 4.73 -13.41 3.12
CA GLU A 132 5.70 -14.00 2.19
C GLU A 132 5.45 -13.61 0.74
N ARG A 133 4.18 -13.44 0.34
CA ARG A 133 3.82 -13.03 -1.03
C ARG A 133 4.02 -11.56 -1.26
N ILE A 134 3.70 -10.73 -0.26
CA ILE A 134 3.95 -9.30 -0.31
C ILE A 134 5.45 -9.06 -0.43
N SER A 135 6.26 -9.74 0.40
CA SER A 135 7.72 -9.71 0.33
C SER A 135 8.23 -10.20 -1.03
N LYS A 136 7.64 -11.26 -1.61
CA LYS A 136 7.99 -11.73 -2.96
C LYS A 136 7.74 -10.66 -4.02
N ILE A 137 6.57 -10.01 -4.02
CA ILE A 137 6.23 -8.93 -4.98
C ILE A 137 7.23 -7.78 -4.82
N PHE A 138 7.53 -7.38 -3.58
CA PHE A 138 8.45 -6.27 -3.31
C PHE A 138 9.87 -6.59 -3.78
N THR A 139 10.34 -7.81 -3.50
CA THR A 139 11.65 -8.26 -3.95
C THR A 139 11.72 -8.33 -5.48
N GLN A 140 10.65 -8.78 -6.14
CA GLN A 140 10.57 -8.83 -7.60
C GLN A 140 10.53 -7.45 -8.26
N LEU A 141 9.83 -6.48 -7.65
CA LEU A 141 9.80 -5.09 -8.12
C LEU A 141 11.21 -4.48 -8.09
N VAL A 142 11.90 -4.63 -6.97
CA VAL A 142 13.24 -4.08 -6.78
C VAL A 142 14.32 -4.79 -7.62
N LEU A 143 14.07 -6.03 -8.04
CA LEU A 143 14.97 -6.79 -8.91
C LEU A 143 14.68 -6.58 -10.40
N ILE A 144 13.67 -5.79 -10.76
CA ILE A 144 13.18 -5.73 -12.15
C ILE A 144 14.22 -5.13 -13.11
N ASP A 145 15.00 -4.15 -12.63
CA ASP A 145 16.07 -3.49 -13.37
C ASP A 145 17.42 -4.25 -13.26
N GLY A 146 17.44 -5.35 -12.49
CA GLY A 146 18.60 -6.17 -12.21
C GLY A 146 19.61 -5.57 -11.24
N LYS A 147 19.33 -4.44 -10.58
CA LYS A 147 20.26 -3.73 -9.69
C LYS A 147 19.55 -3.17 -8.46
N ILE A 148 19.77 -3.82 -7.32
CA ILE A 148 19.27 -3.30 -6.04
C ILE A 148 20.24 -2.27 -5.46
N ASP A 149 19.76 -1.05 -5.24
CA ASP A 149 20.50 0.02 -4.59
C ASP A 149 20.59 -0.17 -3.05
N GLN A 150 21.43 0.62 -2.36
CA GLN A 150 21.59 0.46 -0.90
C GLN A 150 20.32 0.85 -0.13
N LYS A 151 19.54 1.83 -0.61
CA LYS A 151 18.37 2.34 0.11
C LYS A 151 17.19 1.37 0.01
N GLU A 152 17.01 0.73 -1.14
CA GLU A 152 16.05 -0.33 -1.42
C GLU A 152 16.38 -1.58 -0.60
N ARG A 153 17.66 -1.97 -0.53
CA ARG A 153 18.12 -3.03 0.39
C ARG A 153 17.80 -2.68 1.84
N ASP A 154 18.09 -1.46 2.27
CA ASP A 154 17.82 -1.02 3.64
C ASP A 154 16.32 -1.04 3.93
N LEU A 155 15.48 -0.66 2.97
CA LEU A 155 14.03 -0.67 3.11
C LEU A 155 13.46 -2.10 3.12
N LEU A 156 13.83 -2.96 2.17
CA LEU A 156 13.44 -4.36 2.11
C LEU A 156 13.89 -5.12 3.36
N SER A 157 15.14 -4.93 3.79
CA SER A 157 15.65 -5.57 5.01
C SER A 157 14.92 -5.09 6.26
N THR A 158 14.47 -3.83 6.28
CA THR A 158 13.59 -3.33 7.33
C THR A 158 12.28 -4.09 7.32
N PHE A 159 11.60 -4.24 6.17
CA PHE A 159 10.36 -5.02 6.07
C PHE A 159 10.53 -6.49 6.46
N HIS A 160 11.59 -7.16 5.98
CA HIS A 160 11.88 -8.55 6.32
C HIS A 160 12.10 -8.74 7.83
N LYS A 161 12.87 -7.84 8.45
CA LYS A 161 13.06 -7.82 9.91
C LYS A 161 11.76 -7.51 10.65
N LEU A 162 10.94 -6.59 10.16
CA LEU A 162 9.66 -6.24 10.77
C LEU A 162 8.70 -7.44 10.78
N TRP A 163 8.67 -8.20 9.69
CA TRP A 163 7.75 -9.31 9.52
C TRP A 163 8.30 -10.68 9.94
N LYS A 164 9.53 -10.72 10.47
CA LYS A 164 10.26 -11.93 10.87
C LYS A 164 10.40 -12.93 9.73
N LEU A 165 10.67 -12.43 8.52
CA LEU A 165 10.98 -13.26 7.36
C LEU A 165 12.50 -13.44 7.30
N ASP A 166 12.94 -14.69 7.23
CA ASP A 166 14.35 -15.04 7.00
C ASP A 166 14.59 -15.09 5.49
N VAL A 167 14.72 -13.89 4.89
CA VAL A 167 14.89 -13.73 3.44
C VAL A 167 16.22 -13.02 3.20
N ASN A 168 17.16 -13.76 2.64
CA ASN A 168 18.47 -13.23 2.23
C ASN A 168 18.36 -12.61 0.83
N ILE A 169 18.40 -11.27 0.78
CA ILE A 169 18.29 -10.50 -0.47
C ILE A 169 19.48 -10.79 -1.40
N ASP A 170 20.67 -11.04 -0.85
CA ASP A 170 21.89 -11.27 -1.63
C ASP A 170 21.87 -12.65 -2.32
N GLU A 171 21.29 -13.66 -1.67
CA GLU A 171 21.05 -14.98 -2.28
C GLU A 171 20.04 -14.88 -3.42
N ILE A 172 18.92 -14.18 -3.20
CA ILE A 172 17.89 -14.01 -4.23
C ILE A 172 18.46 -13.29 -5.45
N GLN A 173 19.25 -12.22 -5.26
CA GLN A 173 19.86 -11.51 -6.38
C GLN A 173 20.82 -12.40 -7.18
N SER A 174 21.54 -13.31 -6.50
CA SER A 174 22.49 -14.22 -7.14
C SER A 174 21.83 -15.36 -7.92
N GLU A 175 20.65 -15.81 -7.47
CA GLU A 175 19.88 -16.90 -8.09
C GLU A 175 18.86 -16.41 -9.12
N SER A 176 18.38 -15.17 -8.99
CA SER A 176 17.43 -14.57 -9.91
C SER A 176 18.11 -14.24 -11.24
N SER A 177 17.96 -15.13 -12.20
CA SER A 177 18.32 -14.88 -13.60
C SER A 177 17.27 -13.96 -14.23
N GLY A 178 17.28 -12.68 -13.84
CA GLY A 178 16.37 -11.63 -14.32
C GLY A 178 14.91 -11.91 -13.98
N VAL A 179 14.36 -11.24 -12.98
CA VAL A 179 12.92 -11.31 -12.72
C VAL A 179 12.18 -10.81 -13.96
N SER A 180 11.25 -11.62 -14.49
CA SER A 180 10.45 -11.20 -15.65
C SER A 180 9.29 -10.31 -15.20
N PHE A 181 9.01 -9.24 -15.95
CA PHE A 181 7.78 -8.43 -15.81
C PHE A 181 6.51 -9.28 -15.68
N ILE A 182 6.46 -10.41 -16.40
CA ILE A 182 5.34 -11.36 -16.34
C ILE A 182 5.24 -12.02 -14.96
N GLN A 183 6.37 -12.46 -14.39
CA GLN A 183 6.39 -13.11 -13.08
C GLN A 183 5.97 -12.16 -11.94
N LEU A 184 6.33 -10.88 -12.05
CA LEU A 184 5.92 -9.87 -11.08
C LEU A 184 4.40 -9.63 -11.17
N ARG A 185 3.85 -9.42 -12.37
CA ARG A 185 2.41 -9.30 -12.56
C ARG A 185 1.66 -10.53 -12.06
N ASP A 186 2.13 -11.73 -12.41
CA ASP A 186 1.50 -12.98 -11.97
C ASP A 186 1.52 -13.13 -10.45
N SER A 187 2.58 -12.66 -9.78
CA SER A 187 2.66 -12.69 -8.31
C SER A 187 1.69 -11.68 -7.66
N VAL A 188 1.41 -10.55 -8.32
CA VAL A 188 0.37 -9.61 -7.88
C VAL A 188 -1.02 -10.21 -8.06
N VAL A 189 -1.30 -10.81 -9.23
CA VAL A 189 -2.58 -11.49 -9.49
C VAL A 189 -2.79 -12.64 -8.49
N ASP A 190 -1.79 -13.51 -8.28
CA ASP A 190 -1.83 -14.58 -7.27
C ASP A 190 -1.98 -14.05 -5.84
N TYR A 191 -1.58 -12.81 -5.54
CA TYR A 191 -1.88 -12.21 -4.24
C TYR A 191 -3.34 -11.78 -4.13
N LEU A 192 -3.90 -11.16 -5.17
CA LEU A 192 -5.26 -10.64 -5.18
C LEU A 192 -6.32 -11.74 -5.34
N ASP A 193 -6.01 -12.85 -6.00
CA ASP A 193 -6.88 -14.03 -6.13
C ASP A 193 -7.25 -14.66 -4.77
N TYR A 194 -6.50 -14.34 -3.72
CA TYR A 194 -6.77 -14.79 -2.34
C TYR A 194 -7.74 -13.88 -1.61
N ALA A 195 -8.30 -12.89 -2.31
CA ALA A 195 -9.24 -11.91 -1.80
C ALA A 195 -8.77 -11.24 -0.49
N PRO A 196 -7.58 -10.59 -0.48
CA PRO A 196 -7.14 -9.84 0.68
C PRO A 196 -8.15 -8.72 1.02
N PRO A 197 -8.33 -8.35 2.31
CA PRO A 197 -9.19 -7.22 2.66
C PRO A 197 -8.81 -5.95 1.89
N ILE A 198 -9.80 -5.14 1.48
CA ILE A 198 -9.59 -3.91 0.68
C ILE A 198 -8.56 -2.98 1.33
N GLU A 199 -8.59 -2.87 2.67
CA GLU A 199 -7.63 -2.12 3.45
C GLU A 199 -6.19 -2.63 3.23
N GLN A 200 -6.00 -3.95 3.30
CA GLN A 200 -4.71 -4.59 3.09
C GLN A 200 -4.23 -4.45 1.64
N ALA A 201 -5.13 -4.58 0.66
CA ALA A 201 -4.77 -4.39 -0.75
C ALA A 201 -4.35 -2.93 -1.03
N THR A 202 -5.05 -1.95 -0.45
CA THR A 202 -4.68 -0.53 -0.49
C THR A 202 -3.30 -0.31 0.13
N GLU A 203 -3.05 -0.89 1.31
CA GLU A 203 -1.75 -0.79 1.98
C GLU A 203 -0.60 -1.37 1.15
N VAL A 204 -0.81 -2.53 0.52
CA VAL A 204 0.21 -3.13 -0.35
C VAL A 204 0.47 -2.28 -1.59
N LYS A 205 -0.58 -1.72 -2.20
CA LYS A 205 -0.45 -0.78 -3.33
C LYS A 205 0.40 0.44 -2.94
N ASP A 206 0.13 1.03 -1.78
CA ASP A 206 0.87 2.18 -1.25
C ASP A 206 2.34 1.83 -0.93
N LEU A 207 2.58 0.61 -0.44
CA LEU A 207 3.94 0.14 -0.14
C LEU A 207 4.75 -0.10 -1.43
N LEU A 208 4.13 -0.59 -2.51
CA LEU A 208 4.79 -0.71 -3.82
C LEU A 208 5.24 0.65 -4.34
N GLU A 209 4.35 1.65 -4.25
CA GLU A 209 4.71 3.03 -4.61
C GLU A 209 5.85 3.54 -3.72
N THR A 210 5.85 3.21 -2.43
CA THR A 210 6.90 3.65 -1.51
C THR A 210 8.25 3.06 -1.88
N ILE A 211 8.30 1.77 -2.22
CA ILE A 211 9.52 1.05 -2.61
C ILE A 211 10.08 1.62 -3.92
N ALA A 212 9.23 1.82 -4.93
CA ALA A 212 9.64 2.40 -6.20
C ALA A 212 10.07 3.89 -6.12
N ASN A 213 9.78 4.57 -5.01
CA ASN A 213 10.12 5.99 -4.80
C ASN A 213 11.27 6.20 -3.81
N VAL A 214 11.99 5.15 -3.42
CA VAL A 214 13.00 5.21 -2.35
C VAL A 214 14.18 6.12 -2.69
N ASP A 215 14.58 6.15 -3.94
CA ASP A 215 15.76 6.86 -4.43
C ASP A 215 15.44 8.20 -5.13
N ASP A 216 14.16 8.59 -5.13
CA ASP A 216 13.59 9.73 -5.88
C ASP A 216 13.83 9.64 -7.42
N HIS A 217 14.18 8.47 -7.96
CA HIS A 217 14.38 8.20 -9.39
C HIS A 217 13.78 6.86 -9.80
N PHE A 218 12.59 6.86 -10.39
CA PHE A 218 12.08 5.64 -11.01
C PHE A 218 12.95 5.24 -12.21
N SER A 219 13.37 3.97 -12.25
CA SER A 219 13.89 3.39 -13.48
C SER A 219 12.80 3.30 -14.55
N GLU A 220 13.19 3.28 -15.83
CA GLU A 220 12.21 3.12 -16.94
C GLU A 220 11.45 1.80 -16.82
N ASP A 221 12.10 0.74 -16.36
CA ASP A 221 11.53 -0.60 -16.19
C ASP A 221 10.51 -0.65 -15.04
N GLU A 222 10.77 0.02 -13.92
CA GLU A 222 9.81 0.15 -12.82
C GLU A 222 8.58 0.96 -13.21
N GLN A 223 8.77 2.12 -13.88
CA GLN A 223 7.64 2.91 -14.36
C GLN A 223 6.78 2.10 -15.33
N PHE A 224 7.42 1.34 -16.21
CA PHE A 224 6.76 0.49 -17.17
C PHE A 224 5.85 -0.54 -16.48
N ILE A 225 6.37 -1.27 -15.48
CA ILE A 225 5.61 -2.34 -14.83
C ILE A 225 4.59 -1.84 -13.81
N LEU A 226 4.88 -0.74 -13.10
CA LEU A 226 3.98 -0.19 -12.09
C LEU A 226 2.66 0.31 -12.69
N LYS A 227 2.67 0.81 -13.93
CA LYS A 227 1.42 1.15 -14.64
C LYS A 227 0.47 -0.04 -14.73
N GLU A 228 1.00 -1.22 -15.11
CA GLU A 228 0.21 -2.44 -15.20
C GLU A 228 -0.24 -2.91 -13.82
N ILE A 229 0.67 -2.94 -12.83
CA ILE A 229 0.37 -3.37 -11.47
C ILE A 229 -0.70 -2.48 -10.83
N TYR A 230 -0.61 -1.16 -10.96
CA TYR A 230 -1.60 -0.24 -10.41
C TYR A 230 -2.97 -0.44 -11.02
N GLY A 231 -3.05 -0.68 -12.33
CA GLY A 231 -4.31 -1.02 -12.98
C GLY A 231 -4.94 -2.30 -12.42
N VAL A 232 -4.11 -3.34 -12.17
CA VAL A 232 -4.57 -4.58 -11.52
C VAL A 232 -5.11 -4.33 -10.10
N PHE A 233 -4.43 -3.49 -9.30
CA PHE A 233 -4.93 -3.11 -7.98
C PHE A 233 -6.19 -2.25 -8.06
N ASP A 234 -6.28 -1.31 -9.00
CA ASP A 234 -7.41 -0.41 -9.13
C ASP A 234 -8.69 -1.15 -9.55
N ASP A 235 -8.57 -2.13 -10.45
CA ASP A 235 -9.67 -3.04 -10.81
C ASP A 235 -10.15 -3.85 -9.58
N TYR A 236 -9.22 -4.41 -8.80
CA TYR A 236 -9.57 -5.14 -7.57
C TYR A 236 -10.24 -4.26 -6.50
N LEU A 237 -9.76 -3.03 -6.30
CA LEU A 237 -10.21 -2.15 -5.23
C LEU A 237 -11.55 -1.47 -5.54
N ASN A 238 -11.74 -1.04 -6.78
CA ASN A 238 -12.90 -0.24 -7.19
C ASN A 238 -13.98 -1.09 -7.87
N GLY A 239 -13.63 -2.28 -8.37
CA GLY A 239 -14.57 -3.17 -9.06
C GLY A 239 -15.18 -2.57 -10.33
N ASP A 240 -14.51 -1.58 -10.94
CA ASP A 240 -15.10 -0.72 -11.98
C ASP A 240 -14.62 -1.09 -13.39
N ASP A 241 -15.59 -1.28 -14.28
CA ASP A 241 -15.48 -1.54 -15.73
C ASP A 241 -14.90 -0.35 -16.55
N ASP A 242 -14.73 0.81 -15.92
CA ASP A 242 -14.35 2.07 -16.57
C ASP A 242 -12.84 2.22 -16.87
N LEU A 243 -11.99 1.32 -16.36
CA LEU A 243 -10.57 1.33 -16.71
C LEU A 243 -10.38 0.82 -18.14
N PRO A 244 -9.66 1.56 -19.02
CA PRO A 244 -9.39 1.07 -20.36
C PRO A 244 -8.57 -0.22 -20.29
N LYS A 245 -9.17 -1.34 -20.72
CA LYS A 245 -8.49 -2.64 -20.80
C LYS A 245 -7.97 -2.85 -22.22
N TYR A 246 -6.79 -3.44 -22.32
CA TYR A 246 -6.15 -3.81 -23.58
C TYR A 246 -6.15 -5.33 -23.68
N GLU A 247 -6.95 -5.84 -24.59
CA GLU A 247 -6.99 -7.27 -24.89
C GLU A 247 -5.90 -7.62 -25.90
N VAL A 248 -5.09 -8.63 -25.56
CA VAL A 248 -4.13 -9.20 -26.51
C VAL A 248 -4.73 -10.44 -27.16
N LEU A 249 -4.88 -10.35 -28.48
CA LEU A 249 -5.37 -11.42 -29.32
C LEU A 249 -4.22 -11.99 -30.14
N ILE A 250 -4.17 -13.33 -30.22
CA ILE A 250 -3.25 -14.03 -31.11
C ILE A 250 -4.05 -14.77 -32.18
N ALA A 251 -3.61 -14.66 -33.44
CA ALA A 251 -4.23 -15.33 -34.56
C ALA A 251 -3.20 -16.27 -35.22
N PRO A 252 -3.39 -17.59 -35.17
CA PRO A 252 -2.54 -18.52 -35.91
C PRO A 252 -2.74 -18.33 -37.42
N GLN A 253 -1.65 -18.42 -38.17
CA GLN A 253 -1.68 -18.36 -39.65
C GLN A 253 -1.69 -19.76 -40.29
N ASN A 254 -1.26 -20.79 -39.56
CA ASN A 254 -1.04 -22.14 -40.05
C ASN A 254 -1.53 -23.18 -39.03
N GLN A 255 -1.84 -24.39 -39.49
CA GLN A 255 -2.28 -25.49 -38.61
C GLN A 255 -1.21 -25.83 -37.55
N ASP A 256 0.07 -25.84 -37.92
CA ASP A 256 1.17 -26.08 -36.98
C ASP A 256 1.25 -25.04 -35.85
N GLN A 257 0.91 -23.77 -36.14
CA GLN A 257 0.85 -22.72 -35.13
C GLN A 257 -0.37 -22.88 -34.23
N GLN A 258 -1.48 -23.34 -34.78
CA GLN A 258 -2.68 -23.62 -34.01
C GLN A 258 -2.42 -24.75 -33.00
N ASP A 259 -1.79 -25.84 -33.46
CA ASP A 259 -1.42 -26.97 -32.61
C ASP A 259 -0.39 -26.54 -31.53
N MET A 260 0.59 -25.71 -31.89
CA MET A 260 1.56 -25.13 -30.96
C MET A 260 0.90 -24.25 -29.88
N ILE A 261 -0.08 -23.42 -30.24
CA ILE A 261 -0.81 -22.56 -29.28
C ILE A 261 -1.66 -23.41 -28.35
N GLU A 262 -2.35 -24.43 -28.87
CA GLU A 262 -3.15 -25.38 -28.08
C GLU A 262 -2.29 -26.20 -27.10
N HIS A 263 -1.03 -26.50 -27.46
CA HIS A 263 -0.06 -27.15 -26.58
C HIS A 263 0.59 -26.20 -25.55
N LEU A 264 0.88 -24.96 -25.92
CA LEU A 264 1.55 -23.98 -25.06
C LEU A 264 0.65 -23.43 -23.98
N VAL A 265 -0.64 -23.22 -24.27
CA VAL A 265 -1.55 -22.55 -23.35
C VAL A 265 -2.90 -23.27 -23.34
N LYS A 266 -3.01 -24.26 -22.46
CA LYS A 266 -4.19 -25.11 -22.26
C LYS A 266 -5.48 -24.38 -21.85
N ALA A 267 -5.45 -23.05 -21.65
CA ALA A 267 -6.51 -22.26 -21.04
C ALA A 267 -6.91 -21.00 -21.85
N LEU A 268 -6.52 -20.88 -23.11
CA LEU A 268 -6.92 -19.72 -23.93
C LEU A 268 -8.36 -19.85 -24.40
N THR A 269 -9.14 -18.79 -24.19
CA THR A 269 -10.49 -18.69 -24.74
C THR A 269 -10.40 -18.50 -26.24
N LYS A 270 -10.87 -19.51 -26.99
CA LYS A 270 -10.99 -19.46 -28.44
C LYS A 270 -12.13 -18.54 -28.84
N LEU A 271 -11.82 -17.46 -29.54
CA LEU A 271 -12.78 -16.52 -30.10
C LEU A 271 -12.85 -16.76 -31.62
N THR A 272 -14.07 -16.87 -32.13
CA THR A 272 -14.30 -16.94 -33.58
C THR A 272 -14.95 -15.63 -33.98
N ASP A 273 -14.25 -14.83 -34.79
CA ASP A 273 -14.79 -13.59 -35.33
C ASP A 273 -14.62 -13.54 -36.85
N LYS A 274 -15.12 -12.50 -37.52
CA LYS A 274 -15.14 -12.33 -38.98
C LYS A 274 -13.75 -12.43 -39.65
N GLY A 275 -12.67 -12.33 -38.88
CA GLY A 275 -11.28 -12.48 -39.33
C GLY A 275 -10.69 -13.90 -39.22
N GLY A 276 -11.42 -14.87 -38.67
CA GLY A 276 -10.95 -16.24 -38.46
C GLY A 276 -10.93 -16.67 -36.99
N VAL A 277 -10.06 -17.63 -36.68
CA VAL A 277 -9.84 -18.13 -35.31
C VAL A 277 -8.82 -17.25 -34.61
N CYS A 278 -9.20 -16.68 -33.47
CA CYS A 278 -8.34 -15.91 -32.58
C CYS A 278 -8.35 -16.54 -31.18
N TYR A 279 -7.27 -16.36 -30.42
CA TYR A 279 -7.20 -16.78 -29.02
C TYR A 279 -6.92 -15.55 -28.15
N LYS A 280 -7.70 -15.38 -27.08
CA LYS A 280 -7.52 -14.30 -26.10
C LYS A 280 -6.46 -14.71 -25.09
N VAL A 281 -5.34 -13.99 -25.07
CA VAL A 281 -4.22 -14.23 -24.14
C VAL A 281 -4.51 -13.70 -22.75
N GLY A 282 -5.14 -12.53 -22.67
CA GLY A 282 -5.46 -11.87 -21.42
C GLY A 282 -5.85 -10.42 -21.61
N GLU A 283 -6.32 -9.81 -20.52
CA GLU A 283 -6.60 -8.39 -20.39
C GLU A 283 -5.47 -7.71 -19.60
N TYR A 284 -5.06 -6.53 -20.06
CA TYR A 284 -4.00 -5.74 -19.46
C TYR A 284 -4.45 -4.30 -19.28
N TYR A 285 -3.87 -3.59 -18.31
CA TYR A 285 -4.25 -2.21 -17.97
C TYR A 285 -3.28 -1.18 -18.57
N SER A 286 -2.11 -1.61 -19.04
CA SER A 286 -1.12 -0.78 -19.72
C SER A 286 -0.95 -1.19 -21.18
N LEU A 287 -1.08 -0.22 -22.09
CA LEU A 287 -0.82 -0.42 -23.53
C LEU A 287 0.62 -0.87 -23.77
N ASP A 288 1.58 -0.27 -23.05
CA ASP A 288 3.00 -0.60 -23.18
C ASP A 288 3.24 -2.07 -22.79
N TYR A 289 2.55 -2.54 -21.74
CA TYR A 289 2.61 -3.92 -21.28
C TYR A 289 1.96 -4.89 -22.27
N ALA A 290 0.76 -4.56 -22.79
CA ALA A 290 0.11 -5.35 -23.84
C ALA A 290 0.98 -5.48 -25.11
N GLN A 291 1.71 -4.41 -25.48
CA GLN A 291 2.67 -4.44 -26.57
C GLN A 291 3.89 -5.33 -26.29
N MET A 292 4.40 -5.35 -25.06
CA MET A 292 5.47 -6.27 -24.66
C MET A 292 5.02 -7.73 -24.79
N ILE A 293 3.80 -8.06 -24.35
CA ILE A 293 3.22 -9.40 -24.50
C ILE A 293 3.10 -9.74 -26.00
N CYS A 294 2.61 -8.82 -26.83
CA CYS A 294 2.57 -8.99 -28.28
C CYS A 294 3.96 -9.29 -28.87
N LYS A 295 5.00 -8.53 -28.47
CA LYS A 295 6.38 -8.75 -28.94
C LYS A 295 6.89 -10.15 -28.61
N LYS A 296 6.53 -10.69 -27.43
CA LYS A 296 6.90 -12.06 -27.02
C LYS A 296 6.32 -13.13 -27.94
N TYR A 297 5.08 -12.98 -28.40
CA TYR A 297 4.49 -13.96 -29.33
C TYR A 297 4.93 -13.71 -30.78
N ARG A 298 5.18 -12.46 -31.16
CA ARG A 298 5.75 -12.12 -32.48
C ARG A 298 7.15 -12.69 -32.68
N SER A 299 7.97 -12.79 -31.63
CA SER A 299 9.28 -13.46 -31.73
C SER A 299 9.17 -14.96 -32.01
N MET A 300 7.99 -15.55 -31.78
CA MET A 300 7.65 -16.94 -32.17
C MET A 300 6.97 -17.01 -33.55
N ASN A 301 6.99 -15.92 -34.33
CA ASN A 301 6.29 -15.77 -35.62
C ASN A 301 4.76 -15.91 -35.55
N ILE A 302 4.14 -15.60 -34.41
CA ILE A 302 2.69 -15.60 -34.25
C ILE A 302 2.16 -14.18 -34.48
N PHE A 303 1.07 -14.05 -35.23
CA PHE A 303 0.41 -12.76 -35.45
C PHE A 303 -0.34 -12.33 -34.18
N THR A 304 -0.19 -11.06 -33.80
CA THR A 304 -0.83 -10.51 -32.61
C THR A 304 -1.47 -9.15 -32.87
N ALA A 305 -2.65 -8.95 -32.31
CA ALA A 305 -3.39 -7.69 -32.32
C ALA A 305 -3.70 -7.25 -30.89
N ILE A 306 -3.85 -5.94 -30.70
CA ILE A 306 -4.30 -5.34 -29.45
C ILE A 306 -5.62 -4.64 -29.74
N GLU A 307 -6.63 -4.95 -28.96
CA GLU A 307 -7.92 -4.29 -29.00
C GLU A 307 -8.14 -3.56 -27.68
N GLN A 308 -8.54 -2.28 -27.77
CA GLN A 308 -8.93 -1.54 -26.57
C GLN A 308 -10.40 -1.84 -26.31
N VAL A 309 -10.68 -2.44 -25.16
CA VAL A 309 -12.02 -2.75 -24.71
C VAL A 309 -12.37 -1.77 -23.61
N SER A 310 -13.46 -1.02 -23.83
CA SER A 310 -14.13 -0.23 -22.81
C SER A 310 -15.42 -0.96 -22.52
N HIS A 311 -15.57 -1.47 -21.29
CA HIS A 311 -16.80 -2.10 -20.84
C HIS A 311 -17.85 -1.06 -20.44
#